data_AF-A0A2N7N3J2-F1
#
_entry.id   AF-A0A2N7N3J2-F1
#
_cell.length_a   1.000
_cell.length_b   1.000
_cell.length_c   1.000
_cell.angle_alpha   90.00
_cell.angle_beta   90.00
_cell.angle_gamma   90.00
#
_symmetry.space_group_name_H-M   'P 1'
#
loop_
_entity.id
_entity.type
_entity.pdbx_description
1 polymer ?
#
loop_
_entity_poly.entity_id
_entity_poly.type
_entity_poly.pdbx_seq_one_letter_code
_entity_poly.pdbx_strand_id
1 'polypeptide(L)'
;MKYLSPMILLLLVGCSSTTPPSSNDSMEWKQYGMQQAEAGDTKLSMQEFNNGDELYVAYSNGYEAGRSNYCAQDAFSLGESRRYYRGICDDVDDRFRREYELGRTAKGSKRY
;
A
#
# COMPACT_ATOMS: atom_id res chain seq x y z
N MET A 1 -26.74 42.64 -6.47
CA MET A 1 -26.00 42.06 -5.33
C MET A 1 -25.00 41.07 -5.88
N LYS A 2 -23.71 41.44 -5.87
CA LYS A 2 -22.59 40.70 -6.47
C LYS A 2 -21.89 39.94 -5.34
N TYR A 3 -22.03 38.63 -5.28
CA TYR A 3 -21.35 37.77 -4.30
C TYR A 3 -20.82 36.55 -5.05
N LEU A 4 -19.53 36.61 -5.41
CA LEU A 4 -18.43 35.88 -4.77
C LEU A 4 -18.39 34.42 -5.23
N SER A 5 -17.64 34.21 -6.32
CA SER A 5 -17.26 32.90 -6.84
C SER A 5 -16.50 32.12 -5.76
N PRO A 6 -16.87 30.86 -5.44
CA PRO A 6 -16.18 30.08 -4.44
C PRO A 6 -14.82 29.66 -5.00
N MET A 7 -13.79 30.06 -4.28
CA MET A 7 -12.39 29.71 -4.48
C MET A 7 -12.23 28.19 -4.35
N ILE A 8 -11.85 27.53 -5.45
CA ILE A 8 -11.55 26.10 -5.49
C ILE A 8 -10.33 25.82 -4.60
N LEU A 9 -10.54 25.11 -3.48
CA LEU A 9 -9.47 24.51 -2.71
C LEU A 9 -8.91 23.31 -3.48
N LEU A 10 -7.73 23.48 -4.09
CA LEU A 10 -6.92 22.34 -4.53
C LEU A 10 -6.23 21.72 -3.31
N LEU A 11 -6.78 20.62 -2.80
CA LEU A 11 -6.07 19.75 -1.86
C LEU A 11 -5.01 18.96 -2.63
N LEU A 12 -3.78 19.47 -2.62
CA LEU A 12 -2.59 18.75 -3.07
C LEU A 12 -2.26 17.67 -2.02
N VAL A 13 -2.86 16.49 -2.13
CA VAL A 13 -2.41 15.29 -1.40
C VAL A 13 -1.11 14.78 -2.05
N GLY A 14 0.03 15.27 -1.54
CA GLY A 14 1.38 14.86 -1.93
C GLY A 14 1.87 13.62 -1.15
N CYS A 15 2.76 12.84 -1.78
CA CYS A 15 3.38 11.58 -1.35
C CYS A 15 3.04 11.10 0.08
N SER A 16 2.09 10.15 0.18
CA SER A 16 1.84 9.40 1.40
C SER A 16 2.92 8.33 1.57
N SER A 17 4.05 8.71 2.18
CA SER A 17 4.91 7.75 2.87
C SER A 17 4.40 7.64 4.30
N THR A 18 3.95 6.46 4.71
CA THR A 18 3.54 6.20 6.10
C THR A 18 4.77 6.31 6.99
N THR A 19 4.78 7.29 7.89
CA THR A 19 5.83 7.45 8.89
C THR A 19 5.63 6.44 10.02
N PRO A 20 6.67 5.72 10.46
CA PRO A 20 6.58 4.86 11.63
C PRO A 20 6.12 5.67 12.87
N PRO A 21 5.23 5.12 13.71
CA PRO A 21 4.91 5.71 15.01
C PRO A 21 6.15 5.79 15.91
N SER A 22 6.17 6.74 16.83
CA SER A 22 7.19 6.85 17.89
C SER A 22 6.67 6.45 19.27
N SER A 23 5.37 6.12 19.37
CA SER A 23 4.73 5.74 20.63
C SER A 23 4.90 4.25 20.92
N ASN A 24 4.64 3.86 22.16
CA ASN A 24 4.47 2.46 22.56
C ASN A 24 3.00 2.01 22.45
N ASP A 25 2.19 2.66 21.61
CA ASP A 25 0.79 2.29 21.42
C ASP A 25 0.65 1.22 20.34
N SER A 26 0.25 0.02 20.76
CA SER A 26 -0.04 -1.11 19.85
C SER A 26 -1.04 -0.77 18.75
N MET A 27 -2.02 0.12 18.99
CA MET A 27 -3.02 0.50 17.99
C MET A 27 -2.39 1.34 16.88
N GLU A 28 -1.49 2.27 17.21
CA GLU A 28 -0.76 3.06 16.22
C GLU A 28 0.13 2.17 15.35
N TRP A 29 0.82 1.20 15.96
CA TRP A 29 1.65 0.24 15.23
C TRP A 29 0.85 -0.68 14.33
N LYS A 30 -0.31 -1.15 14.78
CA LYS A 30 -1.26 -1.91 13.95
C LYS A 30 -1.73 -1.09 12.76
N GLN A 31 -2.13 0.17 12.98
CA GLN A 31 -2.57 1.06 11.90
C GLN A 31 -1.45 1.32 10.89
N TYR A 32 -0.22 1.55 11.38
CA TYR A 32 0.96 1.73 10.54
C TYR A 32 1.22 0.51 9.64
N GLY A 33 1.21 -0.70 10.21
CA GLY A 33 1.38 -1.94 9.43
C GLY A 33 0.34 -2.09 8.33
N MET A 34 -0.93 -1.81 8.64
CA MET A 34 -2.02 -1.86 7.67
C MET A 34 -1.80 -0.89 6.52
N GLN A 35 -1.49 0.38 6.81
CA GLN A 35 -1.26 1.40 5.79
C GLN A 35 -0.02 1.10 4.93
N GLN A 36 1.05 0.58 5.54
CA GLN A 36 2.26 0.17 4.83
C GLN A 36 1.95 -0.92 3.78
N ALA A 37 1.18 -1.94 4.16
CA ALA A 37 0.78 -2.99 3.22
C ALA A 37 -0.17 -2.46 2.12
N GLU A 38 -1.12 -1.60 2.47
CA GLU A 38 -2.03 -0.95 1.50
C GLU A 38 -1.30 -0.03 0.51
N ALA A 39 -0.17 0.54 0.93
CA ALA A 39 0.74 1.27 0.04
C ALA A 39 1.50 0.35 -0.94
N GLY A 40 1.57 -0.96 -0.64
CA GLY A 40 2.30 -1.96 -1.42
C GLY A 40 3.74 -2.18 -0.96
N ASP A 41 4.09 -1.72 0.24
CA ASP A 41 5.43 -1.85 0.80
C ASP A 41 5.64 -3.21 1.48
N THR A 42 6.87 -3.71 1.44
CA THR A 42 7.25 -4.99 2.04
C THR A 42 7.20 -4.94 3.56
N LYS A 43 6.86 -6.05 4.21
CA LYS A 43 6.83 -6.17 5.67
C LYS A 43 8.23 -5.95 6.24
N LEU A 44 8.30 -5.24 7.37
CA LEU A 44 9.51 -5.19 8.18
C LEU A 44 9.73 -6.56 8.83
N SER A 45 10.96 -7.04 8.78
CA SER A 45 11.43 -8.12 9.63
C SER A 45 11.51 -7.66 11.08
N MET A 46 11.55 -8.61 12.02
CA MET A 46 11.77 -8.29 13.44
C MET A 46 13.07 -7.51 13.65
N GLN A 47 14.11 -7.81 12.87
CA GLN A 47 15.41 -7.13 12.94
C GLN A 47 15.33 -5.66 12.50
N GLU A 48 14.52 -5.36 11.47
CA GLU A 48 14.32 -3.98 10.99
C GLU A 48 13.39 -3.18 11.90
N PHE A 49 12.45 -3.85 12.58
CA PHE A 49 11.42 -3.20 13.39
C PHE A 49 11.96 -2.50 14.63
N ASN A 50 12.90 -3.10 15.36
CA ASN A 50 13.66 -2.52 16.49
C ASN A 50 12.86 -1.72 17.56
N ASN A 51 11.56 -1.99 17.73
CA ASN A 51 10.69 -1.33 18.73
C ASN A 51 10.10 -2.33 19.77
N GLY A 52 10.55 -3.59 19.77
CA GLY A 52 10.14 -4.64 20.71
C GLY A 52 9.07 -5.60 20.20
N ASP A 53 9.04 -6.80 20.78
CA ASP A 53 8.25 -7.94 20.27
C ASP A 53 6.74 -7.69 20.29
N GLU A 54 6.21 -7.05 21.33
CA GLU A 54 4.77 -6.77 21.46
C GLU A 54 4.27 -5.82 20.35
N LEU A 55 5.03 -4.74 20.10
CA LEU A 55 4.72 -3.79 19.05
C LEU A 55 4.91 -4.41 17.65
N TYR A 56 5.86 -5.34 17.50
CA TYR A 56 6.03 -6.09 16.25
C TYR A 56 4.83 -6.99 15.95
N VAL A 57 4.24 -7.62 16.97
CA VAL A 57 3.03 -8.43 16.81
C VAL A 57 1.86 -7.53 16.37
N ALA A 58 1.69 -6.37 16.99
CA ALA A 58 0.64 -5.43 16.62
C ALA A 58 0.80 -4.91 15.18
N TYR A 59 2.02 -4.48 14.83
CA TYR A 59 2.42 -4.12 13.48
C TYR A 59 2.13 -5.24 12.47
N SER A 60 2.57 -6.45 12.79
CA SER A 60 2.41 -7.63 11.92
C SER A 60 0.95 -7.93 11.65
N ASN A 61 0.10 -7.90 12.67
CA ASN A 61 -1.34 -8.13 12.52
C ASN A 61 -1.99 -7.06 11.63
N GLY A 62 -1.58 -5.81 11.77
CA GLY A 62 -2.01 -4.72 10.89
C GLY A 62 -1.56 -4.95 9.44
N TYR A 63 -0.29 -5.29 9.26
CA TYR A 63 0.30 -5.57 7.95
C TYR A 63 -0.43 -6.69 7.22
N GLU A 64 -0.74 -7.79 7.89
CA GLU A 64 -1.49 -8.89 7.26
C GLU A 64 -2.90 -8.48 6.82
N ALA A 65 -3.59 -7.65 7.61
CA ALA A 65 -4.90 -7.13 7.23
C ALA A 65 -4.81 -6.22 5.99
N GLY A 66 -3.86 -5.27 5.99
CA GLY A 66 -3.63 -4.40 4.84
C GLY A 66 -3.13 -5.16 3.60
N ARG A 67 -2.35 -6.23 3.79
CA ARG A 67 -1.88 -7.11 2.72
C ARG A 67 -3.04 -7.84 2.08
N SER A 68 -3.98 -8.36 2.87
CA SER A 68 -5.20 -8.95 2.35
C SER A 68 -5.99 -7.95 1.49
N ASN A 69 -6.10 -6.69 1.92
CA ASN A 69 -6.76 -5.64 1.14
C ASN A 69 -6.00 -5.34 -0.16
N TYR A 70 -4.67 -5.21 -0.09
CA TYR A 70 -3.86 -4.95 -1.27
C TYR A 70 -3.94 -6.08 -2.30
N CYS A 71 -3.83 -7.33 -1.85
CA CYS A 71 -3.82 -8.51 -2.71
C CYS A 71 -5.20 -8.88 -3.27
N ALA A 72 -6.28 -8.28 -2.75
CA ALA A 72 -7.62 -8.40 -3.33
C ALA A 72 -7.84 -7.47 -4.54
N GLN A 73 -6.93 -6.55 -4.84
CA GLN A 73 -7.01 -5.69 -6.02
C GLN A 73 -6.79 -6.49 -7.31
N ASP A 74 -7.31 -5.97 -8.42
CA ASP A 74 -7.01 -6.51 -9.75
C ASP A 74 -5.54 -6.23 -10.12
N ALA A 75 -4.72 -7.28 -10.10
CA ALA A 75 -3.28 -7.17 -10.35
C ALA A 75 -2.96 -6.64 -11.76
N PHE A 76 -3.76 -6.99 -12.77
CA PHE A 76 -3.60 -6.48 -14.13
C PHE A 76 -3.76 -4.96 -14.18
N SER A 77 -4.84 -4.42 -13.62
CA SER A 77 -5.10 -2.99 -13.51
C SER A 77 -4.01 -2.27 -12.71
N LEU A 78 -3.50 -2.90 -11.64
CA LEU A 78 -2.35 -2.40 -10.91
C LEU A 78 -1.11 -2.28 -11.83
N GLY A 79 -0.83 -3.29 -12.66
CA GLY A 79 0.22 -3.25 -13.66
C GLY A 79 0.04 -2.12 -14.70
N GLU A 80 -1.19 -1.95 -15.20
CA GLU A 80 -1.53 -0.86 -16.14
C GLU A 80 -1.36 0.54 -15.55
N SER A 81 -1.50 0.67 -14.22
CA SER A 81 -1.29 1.93 -13.50
C SER A 81 0.19 2.32 -13.35
N ARG A 82 1.12 1.41 -13.72
CA ARG A 82 2.57 1.60 -13.59
C ARG A 82 3.04 1.83 -12.15
N ARG A 83 2.21 1.47 -11.16
CA ARG A 83 2.63 1.38 -9.76
C ARG A 83 3.61 0.22 -9.60
N TYR A 84 4.65 0.41 -8.81
CA TYR A 84 5.61 -0.68 -8.52
C TYR A 84 4.93 -1.75 -7.66
N TYR A 85 5.11 -3.01 -8.04
CA TYR A 85 4.73 -4.16 -7.23
C TYR A 85 5.99 -4.77 -6.60
N ARG A 86 6.01 -4.88 -5.27
CA ARG A 86 7.17 -5.35 -4.52
C ARG A 86 7.12 -6.84 -4.14
N GLY A 87 6.20 -7.61 -4.70
CA GLY A 87 6.10 -9.04 -4.42
C GLY A 87 5.31 -9.40 -3.16
N ILE A 88 4.59 -8.44 -2.54
CA ILE A 88 3.92 -8.67 -1.26
C ILE A 88 2.77 -9.69 -1.33
N CYS A 89 2.30 -10.07 -2.53
CA CYS A 89 1.24 -11.05 -2.74
C CYS A 89 1.75 -12.37 -3.31
N ASP A 90 3.06 -12.55 -3.51
CA ASP A 90 3.60 -13.73 -4.21
C ASP A 90 3.37 -15.04 -3.44
N ASP A 91 3.31 -14.97 -2.11
CA ASP A 91 2.99 -16.06 -1.20
C ASP A 91 1.49 -16.19 -0.90
N VAL A 92 0.67 -15.23 -1.37
CA VAL A 92 -0.78 -15.18 -1.15
C VAL A 92 -1.54 -15.70 -2.39
N ASP A 93 -1.20 -15.22 -3.58
CA ASP A 93 -1.72 -15.69 -4.87
C ASP A 93 -0.56 -15.74 -5.87
N ASP A 94 -0.18 -16.96 -6.27
CA ASP A 94 0.93 -17.25 -7.19
C ASP A 94 0.70 -16.68 -8.62
N ARG A 95 -0.51 -16.24 -8.92
CA ARG A 95 -0.90 -15.61 -10.18
C ARG A 95 -0.76 -14.09 -10.14
N PHE A 96 -0.77 -13.46 -8.96
CA PHE A 96 -0.79 -12.01 -8.82
C PHE A 96 0.36 -11.34 -9.58
N ARG A 97 1.58 -11.85 -9.41
CA ARG A 97 2.77 -11.36 -10.12
C ARG A 97 2.61 -11.47 -11.63
N ARG A 98 2.13 -12.61 -12.13
CA ARG A 98 1.96 -12.82 -13.58
C ARG A 98 0.95 -11.84 -14.17
N GLU A 99 -0.20 -11.67 -13.54
CA GLU A 99 -1.24 -10.74 -14.00
C GLU A 99 -0.76 -9.28 -13.96
N TYR A 100 -0.02 -8.89 -12.90
CA TYR A 100 0.64 -7.59 -12.83
C TYR A 100 1.59 -7.35 -14.01
N GLU A 101 2.43 -8.32 -14.35
CA GLU A 101 3.37 -8.21 -15.47
C GLU A 101 2.66 -8.11 -16.83
N LEU A 102 1.54 -8.84 -17.00
CA LEU A 102 0.68 -8.72 -18.17
C LEU A 102 0.13 -7.30 -18.31
N GLY A 103 -0.44 -6.73 -17.24
CA GLY A 103 -0.95 -5.35 -17.25
C GLY A 103 0.15 -4.32 -17.53
N ARG A 104 1.33 -4.51 -16.94
CA ARG A 104 2.48 -3.61 -17.10
C ARG A 104 3.01 -3.56 -18.54
N THR A 105 2.86 -4.66 -19.30
CA THR A 105 3.33 -4.81 -20.69
C THR A 105 2.22 -4.59 -21.72
N ALA A 106 0.95 -4.72 -21.36
CA ALA A 106 -0.19 -4.49 -22.24
C ALA A 106 -0.33 -3.01 -22.64
N LYS A 107 -0.05 -2.07 -21.73
CA LYS A 107 -0.20 -0.63 -21.97
C LYS A 107 0.93 -0.09 -22.87
N GLY A 108 0.73 -0.21 -24.18
CA GLY A 108 1.69 0.08 -25.25
C GLY A 108 1.56 -0.90 -26.43
N SER A 109 1.03 -2.10 -26.17
CA SER A 109 0.54 -3.01 -27.18
C SER A 109 -0.90 -2.63 -27.53
N LYS A 110 -1.09 -1.94 -28.66
CA LYS A 110 -2.43 -1.84 -29.25
C LYS A 110 -2.93 -3.28 -29.43
N ARG A 111 -3.96 -3.66 -28.69
CA ARG A 111 -4.82 -4.79 -29.06
C ARG A 111 -5.44 -4.42 -30.40
N TYR A 112 -4.83 -4.90 -31.49
CA TYR A 112 -5.41 -4.92 -32.82
C TYR A 112 -6.35 -6.12 -32.93
#